data_AF-A0A3D4EXU0-F1
#
_entry.id   AF-A0A3D4EXU0-F1
#
_cell.length_a   1.000
_cell.length_b   1.000
_cell.length_c   1.000
_cell.angle_alpha   90.00
_cell.angle_beta   90.00
_cell.angle_gamma   90.00
#
_symmetry.space_group_name_H-M   'P 1'
#
loop_
_entity.id
_entity.type
_entity.pdbx_description
1 polymer ?
#
loop_
_entity_poly.entity_id
_entity_poly.type
_entity_poly.pdbx_seq_one_letter_code
_entity_poly.pdbx_strand_id
1 'polypeptide(L)'
;MKIHLVSIFFIFTGVILAENYRPPNMEKELFKVKKLAITEIGKTSLFAGLLSVARDFDEEENEVNFELRSNSLAISGRLEPKSENFKDVHDDLKQRSRTVKQDAAKSDIYGKLYRGIRALMRKDENKENLACASYCIDIALRFEPEGKYQKKLEDYQEKTGEADWKDMMKSPVFNNPWDRQSNNVFEERRETIPGGEAEKFATTQRTVYGLSVRTLSNGRHAGAAASLSATALREKDIDGVEFHIDQKVGNMTGNSLEEIMKLMRVRHEEDGRIPSGYRVTITFEDKDTLLDGPSAGTAMSIIVDSLFTGRELDDKFACTGAITADGKVTRIGGVAGKIRGATNKGCNLVGVPHENIKGVSDIVVLDGIKKLMAIQVFSFKTLEEALMVASKDKPEEVQSTIDDFNKVADLIEAKGEESLNTPAVIALLEDVVKKMPNHQSAQILLSVAKGEEKKLLSLGGSFHQINTNISGIARKVQMMSWSGKGSINSSDRDAAKDALNELEAVSKKLDSRLRGFNDATMKVLTTFSEGREDDEDDDDFSQRIKKQWEAVNGERSKLMNDPEIVEELQG
;
A
#
# COMPACT_ATOMS: atom_id res chain seq x y z
N MET A 1 35.23 -47.87 17.10
CA MET A 1 35.53 -46.75 16.17
C MET A 1 34.40 -45.74 16.34
N LYS A 2 34.50 -44.56 16.98
CA LYS A 2 35.45 -43.42 16.82
C LYS A 2 35.64 -43.07 15.34
N ILE A 3 35.43 -41.85 14.81
CA ILE A 3 35.23 -40.48 15.34
C ILE A 3 34.61 -39.58 14.22
N HIS A 4 33.98 -38.49 14.65
CA HIS A 4 33.45 -37.27 13.99
C HIS A 4 34.20 -36.62 12.80
N LEU A 5 33.48 -35.82 11.98
CA LEU A 5 33.49 -34.32 11.92
C LEU A 5 32.63 -33.87 10.69
N VAL A 6 31.52 -33.12 10.84
CA VAL A 6 31.37 -31.64 10.93
C VAL A 6 31.32 -30.91 9.58
N SER A 7 30.24 -30.11 9.43
CA SER A 7 30.04 -28.95 8.53
C SER A 7 29.92 -29.24 7.03
N ILE A 8 28.94 -28.70 6.29
CA ILE A 8 28.66 -27.26 6.15
C ILE A 8 27.16 -27.03 5.95
N PHE A 9 26.57 -26.33 6.90
CA PHE A 9 25.29 -25.64 6.81
C PHE A 9 25.65 -24.22 6.33
N PHE A 10 25.45 -23.91 5.05
CA PHE A 10 25.65 -22.54 4.53
C PHE A 10 24.55 -22.19 3.51
N ILE A 11 23.72 -21.23 3.93
CA ILE A 11 23.08 -20.18 3.12
C ILE A 11 22.02 -20.63 2.10
N PHE A 12 20.78 -20.70 2.56
CA PHE A 12 19.60 -20.34 1.74
C PHE A 12 18.95 -19.08 2.34
N THR A 13 19.75 -18.00 2.46
CA THR A 13 19.28 -16.64 2.77
C THR A 13 19.60 -15.67 1.62
N GLY A 14 19.62 -16.17 0.38
CA GLY A 14 20.05 -15.40 -0.80
C GLY A 14 19.05 -15.30 -1.95
N VAL A 15 17.87 -15.92 -1.89
CA VAL A 15 16.97 -16.03 -3.07
C VAL A 15 15.80 -15.04 -3.06
N ILE A 16 15.55 -14.31 -1.96
CA ILE A 16 14.38 -13.40 -1.85
C ILE A 16 14.66 -12.00 -2.45
N LEU A 17 15.87 -11.71 -2.97
CA LEU A 17 16.21 -10.42 -3.59
C LEU A 17 16.22 -10.42 -5.13
N ALA A 18 16.01 -11.58 -5.76
CA ALA A 18 16.18 -11.75 -7.21
C ALA A 18 14.93 -11.42 -8.05
N GLU A 19 13.76 -11.26 -7.44
CA GLU A 19 12.49 -11.09 -8.15
C GLU A 19 11.97 -9.64 -8.20
N ASN A 20 12.85 -8.64 -8.07
CA ASN A 20 12.45 -7.24 -8.18
C ASN A 20 13.00 -6.61 -9.44
N TYR A 21 12.12 -5.97 -10.23
CA TYR A 21 12.50 -5.19 -11.40
C TYR A 21 13.50 -4.09 -11.00
N ARG A 22 14.61 -4.03 -11.74
CA ARG A 22 15.64 -2.99 -11.60
C ARG A 22 15.64 -2.16 -12.88
N PRO A 23 15.30 -0.87 -12.85
CA PRO A 23 15.29 -0.07 -14.06
C PRO A 23 16.72 0.06 -14.63
N PRO A 24 16.85 0.10 -15.97
CA PRO A 24 18.15 0.22 -16.58
C PRO A 24 18.78 1.60 -16.28
N ASN A 25 20.10 1.60 -16.10
CA ASN A 25 20.90 2.81 -16.00
C ASN A 25 21.04 3.43 -17.39
N MET A 26 20.10 4.31 -17.76
CA MET A 26 20.09 4.99 -19.06
C MET A 26 21.23 6.01 -19.25
N GLU A 27 21.97 6.34 -18.19
CA GLU A 27 23.08 7.30 -18.24
C GLU A 27 24.42 6.65 -18.62
N LYS A 28 24.56 5.32 -18.48
CA LYS A 28 25.76 4.58 -18.88
C LYS A 28 25.91 4.60 -20.41
N GLU A 29 27.02 5.10 -20.94
CA GLU A 29 27.30 4.98 -22.38
C GLU A 29 27.75 3.56 -22.71
N LEU A 30 27.11 2.92 -23.71
CA LEU A 30 27.44 1.56 -24.16
C LEU A 30 28.09 1.56 -25.54
N PHE A 31 27.45 2.27 -26.46
CA PHE A 31 27.85 2.49 -27.83
C PHE A 31 27.24 3.80 -28.31
N LYS A 32 27.83 4.40 -29.34
CA LYS A 32 27.38 5.67 -29.90
C LYS A 32 26.30 5.41 -30.93
N VAL A 33 25.04 5.54 -30.52
CA VAL A 33 23.84 5.32 -31.37
C VAL A 33 23.94 6.07 -32.71
N LYS A 34 24.42 7.32 -32.71
CA LYS A 34 24.60 8.15 -33.92
C LYS A 34 25.64 7.60 -34.91
N LYS A 35 26.49 6.67 -34.48
CA LYS A 35 27.56 6.06 -35.28
C LYS A 35 27.22 4.62 -35.71
N LEU A 36 26.02 4.13 -35.38
CA LEU A 36 25.56 2.84 -35.87
C LEU A 36 25.35 2.89 -37.38
N ALA A 37 26.06 2.03 -38.10
CA ALA A 37 25.89 1.82 -39.53
C ALA A 37 24.80 0.76 -39.75
N ILE A 38 23.55 1.11 -39.45
CA ILE A 38 22.37 0.25 -39.61
C ILE A 38 21.32 0.99 -40.44
N THR A 39 20.62 0.26 -41.32
CA THR A 39 19.48 0.80 -42.06
C THR A 39 18.30 1.09 -41.13
N GLU A 40 17.48 2.10 -41.43
CA GLU A 40 16.26 2.42 -40.65
C GLU A 40 15.31 1.22 -40.46
N ILE A 41 15.15 0.39 -41.50
CA ILE A 41 14.35 -0.85 -41.43
C ILE A 41 14.93 -1.84 -40.40
N GLY A 42 16.25 -1.99 -40.41
CA GLY A 42 16.98 -2.82 -39.45
C GLY A 42 16.88 -2.28 -38.02
N LYS A 43 17.01 -0.96 -37.85
CA LYS A 43 16.88 -0.27 -36.57
C LYS A 43 15.47 -0.41 -35.99
N THR A 44 14.45 -0.21 -36.82
CA THR A 44 13.03 -0.37 -36.44
C THR A 44 12.73 -1.81 -36.03
N SER A 45 13.22 -2.79 -36.80
CA SER A 45 13.04 -4.22 -36.49
C SER A 45 13.72 -4.60 -35.18
N LEU A 46 14.93 -4.08 -34.95
CA LEU A 46 15.70 -4.31 -33.72
C LEU A 46 15.00 -3.69 -32.51
N PHE A 47 14.60 -2.42 -32.62
CA PHE A 47 13.85 -1.72 -31.58
C PHE A 47 12.55 -2.45 -31.23
N ALA A 48 11.74 -2.84 -32.23
CA ALA A 48 10.49 -3.54 -32.01
C ALA A 48 10.70 -4.92 -31.37
N GLY A 49 11.74 -5.66 -31.77
CA GLY A 49 12.11 -6.94 -31.16
C GLY A 49 12.48 -6.78 -29.69
N LEU A 50 13.40 -5.85 -29.38
CA LEU A 50 13.84 -5.57 -28.02
C LEU A 50 12.69 -5.08 -27.13
N LEU A 51 11.88 -4.15 -27.63
CA LEU A 51 10.73 -3.66 -26.87
C LEU A 51 9.70 -4.76 -26.63
N SER A 52 9.54 -5.69 -27.57
CA SER A 52 8.66 -6.86 -27.36
C SER A 52 9.22 -7.73 -26.23
N VAL A 53 10.52 -8.06 -26.20
CA VAL A 53 11.15 -8.83 -25.10
C VAL A 53 10.93 -8.20 -23.72
N ALA A 54 10.81 -6.87 -23.64
CA ALA A 54 10.54 -6.18 -22.38
C ALA A 54 9.08 -6.30 -21.91
N ARG A 55 8.14 -6.69 -22.77
CA ARG A 55 6.70 -6.78 -22.46
C ARG A 55 6.29 -8.15 -21.90
N ASP A 56 5.12 -8.19 -21.29
CA ASP A 56 4.42 -9.43 -20.91
C ASP A 56 3.84 -10.14 -22.16
N PHE A 57 3.75 -11.47 -22.10
CA PHE A 57 3.23 -12.35 -23.17
C PHE A 57 2.10 -13.24 -22.63
N ASP A 58 1.25 -13.79 -23.51
CA ASP A 58 0.22 -14.76 -23.12
C ASP A 58 0.35 -16.13 -23.82
N GLU A 59 -0.34 -17.12 -23.22
CA GLU A 59 -0.41 -18.58 -23.42
C GLU A 59 0.51 -19.43 -22.49
N GLU A 60 0.09 -19.57 -21.22
CA GLU A 60 0.58 -20.50 -20.18
C GLU A 60 2.02 -20.30 -19.65
N GLU A 61 2.30 -19.05 -19.25
CA GLU A 61 3.25 -18.61 -18.19
C GLU A 61 4.75 -18.92 -18.40
N ASN A 62 5.32 -18.44 -19.51
CA ASN A 62 6.78 -18.42 -19.66
C ASN A 62 7.35 -16.98 -19.61
N GLU A 63 7.12 -16.31 -18.47
CA GLU A 63 7.51 -14.92 -18.17
C GLU A 63 9.01 -14.66 -18.43
N VAL A 64 9.33 -13.56 -19.10
CA VAL A 64 10.73 -13.11 -19.26
C VAL A 64 11.21 -12.60 -17.89
N ASN A 65 12.37 -13.08 -17.42
CA ASN A 65 12.89 -12.64 -16.13
C ASN A 65 13.18 -11.12 -16.11
N PHE A 66 13.14 -10.53 -14.91
CA PHE A 66 13.30 -9.08 -14.72
C PHE A 66 14.62 -8.53 -15.26
N GLU A 67 15.70 -9.29 -15.16
CA GLU A 67 17.00 -8.88 -15.65
C GLU A 67 17.01 -8.72 -17.18
N LEU A 68 16.47 -9.70 -17.90
CA LEU A 68 16.41 -9.71 -19.34
C LEU A 68 15.50 -8.61 -19.88
N ARG A 69 14.39 -8.31 -19.20
CA ARG A 69 13.51 -7.17 -19.52
C ARG A 69 14.26 -5.84 -19.43
N SER A 70 14.96 -5.61 -18.33
CA SER A 70 15.70 -4.37 -18.12
C SER A 70 16.88 -4.23 -19.08
N ASN A 71 17.59 -5.33 -19.37
CA ASN A 71 18.63 -5.37 -20.37
C ASN A 71 18.08 -5.01 -21.76
N SER A 72 16.91 -5.55 -22.11
CA SER A 72 16.25 -5.22 -23.39
C SER A 72 15.83 -3.75 -23.47
N LEU A 73 15.26 -3.19 -22.39
CA LEU A 73 14.92 -1.78 -22.30
C LEU A 73 16.14 -0.85 -22.39
N ALA A 74 17.26 -1.26 -21.80
CA ALA A 74 18.51 -0.50 -21.86
C ALA A 74 18.92 -0.24 -23.32
N ILE A 75 18.79 -1.26 -24.17
CA ILE A 75 19.17 -1.15 -25.58
C ILE A 75 18.07 -0.45 -26.38
N SER A 76 16.80 -0.83 -26.23
CA SER A 76 15.69 -0.22 -27.00
C SER A 76 15.56 1.28 -26.73
N GLY A 77 15.69 1.71 -25.47
CA GLY A 77 15.61 3.10 -25.07
C GLY A 77 16.78 3.96 -25.56
N ARG A 78 17.94 3.34 -25.86
CA ARG A 78 19.06 4.04 -26.51
C ARG A 78 18.86 4.17 -28.01
N LEU A 79 18.25 3.17 -28.65
CA LEU A 79 17.94 3.21 -30.08
C LEU A 79 16.87 4.26 -30.40
N GLU A 80 15.80 4.32 -29.60
CA GLU A 80 14.65 5.22 -29.81
C GLU A 80 14.16 5.88 -28.50
N PRO A 81 14.94 6.79 -27.89
CA PRO A 81 14.63 7.41 -26.58
C PRO A 81 13.36 8.27 -26.57
N LYS A 82 12.89 8.71 -27.73
CA LYS A 82 11.69 9.56 -27.87
C LYS A 82 10.42 8.78 -28.18
N SER A 83 10.50 7.46 -28.39
CA SER A 83 9.34 6.64 -28.70
C SER A 83 8.36 6.60 -27.53
N GLU A 84 7.09 6.90 -27.78
CA GLU A 84 6.02 6.78 -26.78
C GLU A 84 5.90 5.34 -26.29
N ASN A 85 5.90 4.36 -27.22
CA ASN A 85 5.89 2.94 -26.88
C ASN A 85 7.03 2.52 -25.95
N PHE A 86 8.22 3.13 -26.07
CA PHE A 86 9.32 2.85 -25.14
C PHE A 86 9.04 3.43 -23.76
N LYS A 87 8.59 4.70 -23.70
CA LYS A 87 8.26 5.37 -22.44
C LYS A 87 7.17 4.61 -21.69
N ASP A 88 6.11 4.20 -22.39
CA ASP A 88 4.99 3.47 -21.80
C ASP A 88 5.45 2.16 -21.17
N VAL A 89 6.22 1.34 -21.90
CA VAL A 89 6.74 0.05 -21.38
C VAL A 89 7.71 0.25 -20.22
N HIS A 90 8.57 1.27 -20.32
CA HIS A 90 9.54 1.59 -19.27
C HIS A 90 8.86 2.12 -18.01
N ASP A 91 7.83 2.94 -18.15
CA ASP A 91 7.06 3.49 -17.04
C ASP A 91 6.15 2.43 -16.42
N ASP A 92 5.52 1.57 -17.22
CA ASP A 92 4.76 0.39 -16.77
C ASP A 92 5.64 -0.54 -15.92
N LEU A 93 6.84 -0.90 -16.40
CA LEU A 93 7.76 -1.75 -15.64
C LEU A 93 8.29 -1.06 -14.37
N LYS A 94 8.56 0.24 -14.44
CA LYS A 94 8.97 1.04 -13.26
C LYS A 94 7.88 1.15 -12.21
N GLN A 95 6.62 1.25 -12.62
CA GLN A 95 5.50 1.48 -11.71
C GLN A 95 4.86 0.18 -11.22
N ARG A 96 4.84 -0.86 -12.05
CA ARG A 96 4.00 -2.06 -11.86
C ARG A 96 4.79 -3.36 -11.96
N SER A 97 6.05 -3.32 -12.41
CA SER A 97 6.88 -4.49 -12.78
C SER A 97 6.24 -5.45 -13.78
N ARG A 98 5.19 -5.00 -14.48
CA ARG A 98 4.43 -5.72 -15.52
C ARG A 98 3.99 -4.73 -16.59
N THR A 99 3.64 -5.20 -17.77
CA THR A 99 3.18 -4.38 -18.90
C THR A 99 1.89 -4.95 -19.47
N VAL A 100 1.26 -4.23 -20.40
CA VAL A 100 0.18 -4.83 -21.20
C VAL A 100 0.70 -6.10 -21.90
N LYS A 101 -0.03 -7.21 -21.73
CA LYS A 101 0.29 -8.47 -22.41
C LYS A 101 0.22 -8.28 -23.92
N GLN A 102 1.19 -8.85 -24.63
CA GLN A 102 1.23 -8.86 -26.07
C GLN A 102 0.90 -10.26 -26.60
N ASP A 103 -0.07 -10.33 -27.51
CA ASP A 103 -0.42 -11.52 -28.27
C ASP A 103 0.57 -11.69 -29.44
N ALA A 104 1.72 -12.31 -29.16
CA ALA A 104 2.77 -12.60 -30.15
C ALA A 104 3.62 -13.81 -29.74
N ALA A 105 3.86 -14.73 -30.67
CA ALA A 105 4.72 -15.89 -30.43
C ALA A 105 6.19 -15.49 -30.18
N LYS A 106 6.87 -16.16 -29.23
CA LYS A 106 8.31 -15.93 -28.93
C LYS A 106 9.19 -16.04 -30.19
N SER A 107 8.90 -17.03 -31.05
CA SER A 107 9.62 -17.25 -32.31
C SER A 107 9.57 -16.04 -33.27
N ASP A 108 8.46 -15.30 -33.28
CA ASP A 108 8.31 -14.11 -34.12
C ASP A 108 9.13 -12.93 -33.60
N ILE A 109 9.20 -12.79 -32.28
CA ILE A 109 10.01 -11.77 -31.60
C ILE A 109 11.49 -12.07 -31.80
N TYR A 110 11.89 -13.32 -31.60
CA TYR A 110 13.24 -13.80 -31.86
C TYR A 110 13.64 -13.58 -33.34
N GLY A 111 12.72 -13.80 -34.28
CA GLY A 111 12.92 -13.45 -35.68
C GLY A 111 13.07 -11.94 -35.97
N LYS A 112 12.43 -11.06 -35.18
CA LYS A 112 12.65 -9.60 -35.24
C LYS A 112 14.04 -9.23 -34.72
N LEU A 113 14.46 -9.79 -33.58
CA LEU A 113 15.80 -9.61 -33.01
C LEU A 113 16.88 -10.02 -34.00
N TYR A 114 16.80 -11.24 -34.55
CA TYR A 114 17.77 -11.75 -35.51
C TYR A 114 17.89 -10.86 -36.76
N ARG A 115 16.79 -10.35 -37.30
CA ARG A 115 16.83 -9.43 -38.46
C ARG A 115 17.55 -8.13 -38.13
N GLY A 116 17.31 -7.57 -36.96
CA GLY A 116 18.00 -6.38 -36.46
C GLY A 116 19.50 -6.61 -36.25
N ILE A 117 19.86 -7.71 -35.58
CA ILE A 117 21.25 -8.12 -35.33
C ILE A 117 21.98 -8.36 -36.66
N ARG A 118 21.37 -9.09 -37.60
CA ARG A 118 21.93 -9.32 -38.93
C ARG A 118 22.17 -8.01 -39.69
N ALA A 119 21.33 -7.00 -39.49
CA ALA A 119 21.52 -5.69 -40.10
C ALA A 119 22.75 -4.95 -39.53
N LEU A 120 23.01 -5.06 -38.22
CA LEU A 120 24.25 -4.56 -37.61
C LEU A 120 25.48 -5.30 -38.16
N MET A 121 25.41 -6.62 -38.23
CA MET A 121 26.52 -7.49 -38.65
C MET A 121 26.85 -7.42 -40.15
N ARG A 122 26.04 -6.75 -40.98
CA ARG A 122 26.41 -6.45 -42.39
C ARG A 122 27.56 -5.44 -42.51
N LYS A 123 27.82 -4.71 -41.43
CA LYS A 123 28.89 -3.73 -41.29
C LYS A 123 29.70 -4.09 -40.05
N ASP A 124 30.18 -5.33 -40.00
CA ASP A 124 30.96 -5.87 -38.88
C ASP A 124 32.36 -5.23 -38.79
N GLU A 125 32.79 -4.42 -39.78
CA GLU A 125 33.92 -3.50 -39.63
C GLU A 125 33.66 -2.31 -38.68
N ASN A 126 32.40 -1.97 -38.37
CA ASN A 126 32.05 -0.86 -37.51
C ASN A 126 32.03 -1.29 -36.03
N LYS A 127 32.94 -0.72 -35.22
CA LYS A 127 33.07 -1.02 -33.79
C LYS A 127 31.80 -0.77 -32.97
N GLU A 128 31.02 0.26 -33.32
CA GLU A 128 29.76 0.59 -32.63
C GLU A 128 28.67 -0.42 -32.99
N ASN A 129 28.69 -0.94 -34.22
CA ASN A 129 27.79 -2.04 -34.62
C ASN A 129 28.14 -3.32 -33.87
N LEU A 130 29.42 -3.67 -33.76
CA LEU A 130 29.85 -4.84 -32.98
C LEU A 130 29.44 -4.72 -31.51
N ALA A 131 29.65 -3.54 -30.91
CA ALA A 131 29.27 -3.28 -29.52
C ALA A 131 27.75 -3.36 -29.30
N CYS A 132 26.93 -2.75 -30.17
CA CYS A 132 25.47 -2.88 -30.08
C CYS A 132 25.00 -4.32 -30.32
N ALA A 133 25.64 -5.02 -31.26
CA ALA A 133 25.30 -6.40 -31.60
C ALA A 133 25.60 -7.36 -30.44
N SER A 134 26.68 -7.20 -29.68
CA SER A 134 26.98 -8.08 -28.53
C SER A 134 25.84 -8.10 -27.50
N TYR A 135 25.32 -6.93 -27.10
CA TYR A 135 24.18 -6.83 -26.19
C TYR A 135 22.90 -7.46 -26.78
N CYS A 136 22.62 -7.21 -28.06
CA CYS A 136 21.42 -7.75 -28.72
C CYS A 136 21.47 -9.27 -28.91
N ILE A 137 22.65 -9.81 -29.22
CA ILE A 137 22.92 -11.25 -29.36
C ILE A 137 22.68 -11.94 -28.02
N ASP A 138 23.26 -11.40 -26.96
CA ASP A 138 23.10 -11.94 -25.61
C ASP A 138 21.63 -11.91 -25.14
N ILE A 139 20.89 -10.82 -25.39
CA ILE A 139 19.44 -10.77 -25.13
C ILE A 139 18.70 -11.85 -25.92
N ALA A 140 18.99 -12.00 -27.21
CA ALA A 140 18.30 -12.97 -28.06
C ALA A 140 18.56 -14.42 -27.61
N LEU A 141 19.82 -14.77 -27.29
CA LEU A 141 20.19 -16.10 -26.82
C LEU A 141 19.59 -16.41 -25.44
N ARG A 142 19.47 -15.43 -24.54
CA ARG A 142 18.79 -15.62 -23.24
C ARG A 142 17.26 -15.69 -23.39
N PHE A 143 16.69 -15.01 -24.37
CA PHE A 143 15.25 -14.96 -24.61
C PHE A 143 14.70 -16.27 -25.21
N GLU A 144 15.43 -16.86 -26.16
CA GLU A 144 15.07 -18.13 -26.80
C GLU A 144 16.33 -18.98 -27.03
N PRO A 145 16.81 -19.70 -26.00
CA PRO A 145 18.06 -20.46 -26.06
C PRO A 145 18.09 -21.53 -27.15
N GLU A 146 16.95 -22.17 -27.43
CA GLU A 146 16.80 -23.20 -28.47
C GLU A 146 16.19 -22.64 -29.77
N GLY A 147 16.33 -21.33 -29.99
CA GLY A 147 15.71 -20.65 -31.13
C GLY A 147 16.33 -21.04 -32.48
N LYS A 148 15.53 -20.94 -33.55
CA LYS A 148 15.90 -21.27 -34.95
C LYS A 148 17.22 -20.66 -35.46
N TYR A 149 17.70 -19.58 -34.84
CA TYR A 149 18.86 -18.79 -35.25
C TYR A 149 20.03 -18.89 -34.27
N GLN A 150 19.95 -19.72 -33.22
CA GLN A 150 20.94 -19.84 -32.15
C GLN A 150 22.37 -19.93 -32.68
N LYS A 151 22.65 -20.94 -33.51
CA LYS A 151 23.99 -21.16 -34.09
C LYS A 151 24.55 -19.95 -34.84
N LYS A 152 23.69 -19.21 -35.55
CA LYS A 152 24.11 -18.00 -36.29
C LYS A 152 24.41 -16.83 -35.36
N LEU A 153 23.72 -16.75 -34.23
CA LEU A 153 23.96 -15.74 -33.21
C LEU A 153 25.25 -16.06 -32.43
N GLU A 154 25.51 -17.33 -32.14
CA GLU A 154 26.79 -17.81 -31.56
C GLU A 154 27.97 -17.49 -32.50
N ASP A 155 27.85 -17.77 -33.81
CA ASP A 155 28.86 -17.39 -34.81
C ASP A 155 29.12 -15.86 -34.84
N TYR A 156 28.08 -15.05 -34.59
CA TYR A 156 28.24 -13.60 -34.46
C TYR A 156 28.87 -13.21 -33.13
N GLN A 157 28.55 -13.91 -32.04
CA GLN A 157 29.09 -13.68 -30.71
C GLN A 157 30.61 -13.86 -30.67
N GLU A 158 31.15 -14.84 -31.41
CA GLU A 158 32.60 -15.03 -31.58
C GLU A 158 33.31 -13.78 -32.13
N LYS A 159 32.61 -12.99 -32.96
CA LYS A 159 33.13 -11.75 -33.55
C LYS A 159 32.89 -10.52 -32.66
N THR A 160 31.74 -10.46 -31.99
CA THR A 160 31.37 -9.28 -31.19
C THR A 160 31.97 -9.31 -29.78
N GLY A 161 32.33 -10.50 -29.29
CA GLY A 161 32.63 -10.72 -27.87
C GLY A 161 31.35 -10.72 -27.01
N GLU A 162 31.55 -10.85 -25.70
CA GLU A 162 30.48 -10.86 -24.70
C GLU A 162 29.98 -9.44 -24.37
N ALA A 163 28.72 -9.35 -23.94
CA ALA A 163 28.11 -8.11 -23.49
C ALA A 163 28.54 -7.76 -22.05
N ASP A 164 28.96 -6.50 -21.80
CA ASP A 164 29.29 -6.03 -20.45
C ASP A 164 28.07 -5.39 -19.75
N TRP A 165 27.35 -6.22 -19.00
CA TRP A 165 26.19 -5.80 -18.22
C TRP A 165 26.54 -5.18 -16.84
N LYS A 166 27.83 -5.01 -16.50
CA LYS A 166 28.23 -4.45 -15.21
C LYS A 166 27.66 -3.05 -15.01
N ASP A 167 27.14 -2.73 -13.82
CA ASP A 167 26.55 -1.41 -13.50
C ASP A 167 25.40 -0.97 -14.43
N MET A 168 24.80 -1.90 -15.19
CA MET A 168 23.69 -1.60 -16.11
C MET A 168 22.38 -1.35 -15.37
N MET A 169 22.26 -1.82 -14.14
CA MET A 169 21.00 -1.88 -13.42
C MET A 169 21.05 -0.90 -12.26
N LYS A 170 20.05 -0.03 -12.14
CA LYS A 170 19.89 0.84 -10.96
C LYS A 170 19.38 -0.02 -9.77
N SER A 171 19.27 0.60 -8.60
CA SER A 171 18.68 -0.04 -7.42
C SER A 171 17.30 -0.64 -7.73
N PRO A 172 16.94 -1.79 -7.13
CA PRO A 172 15.63 -2.39 -7.32
C PRO A 172 14.53 -1.39 -6.97
N VAL A 173 13.53 -1.33 -7.84
CA VAL A 173 12.29 -0.63 -7.52
C VAL A 173 11.49 -1.59 -6.66
N PHE A 174 11.33 -1.22 -5.39
CA PHE A 174 10.39 -1.89 -4.53
C PHE A 174 9.00 -1.41 -4.93
N ASN A 175 8.24 -2.27 -5.60
CA ASN A 175 6.80 -2.06 -5.68
C ASN A 175 6.28 -2.06 -4.26
N ASN A 176 5.88 -0.89 -3.81
CA ASN A 176 5.16 -0.72 -2.56
C ASN A 176 3.98 -1.72 -2.57
N PRO A 177 3.83 -2.62 -1.58
CA PRO A 177 2.69 -3.53 -1.50
C PRO A 177 1.34 -2.80 -1.56
N TRP A 178 1.37 -1.49 -1.32
CA TRP A 178 0.26 -0.57 -1.19
C TRP A 178 0.03 0.33 -2.43
N ASP A 179 0.86 0.29 -3.46
CA ASP A 179 0.68 1.09 -4.69
C ASP A 179 0.22 0.24 -5.88
N ARG A 180 -0.81 -0.59 -5.63
CA ARG A 180 -1.42 -1.52 -6.61
C ARG A 180 -2.67 -0.94 -7.27
N GLN A 181 -2.65 0.32 -7.69
CA GLN A 181 -3.87 0.97 -8.20
C GLN A 181 -4.28 0.58 -9.64
N SER A 182 -3.43 -0.09 -10.42
CA SER A 182 -3.71 -0.34 -11.86
C SER A 182 -4.18 -1.75 -12.25
N ASN A 183 -4.13 -2.75 -11.35
CA ASN A 183 -4.66 -4.11 -11.58
C ASN A 183 -5.52 -4.61 -10.39
N ASN A 184 -6.26 -3.73 -9.73
CA ASN A 184 -7.13 -4.13 -8.64
C ASN A 184 -8.37 -4.86 -9.18
N VAL A 185 -8.44 -6.18 -8.99
CA VAL A 185 -9.57 -7.02 -9.43
C VAL A 185 -10.43 -7.34 -8.23
N PHE A 186 -11.71 -6.95 -8.30
CA PHE A 186 -12.71 -7.29 -7.30
C PHE A 186 -13.31 -8.65 -7.65
N GLU A 187 -12.92 -9.67 -6.89
CA GLU A 187 -13.38 -11.04 -7.07
C GLU A 187 -13.68 -11.71 -5.72
N GLU A 188 -14.39 -12.83 -5.77
CA GLU A 188 -14.59 -13.65 -4.57
C GLU A 188 -13.25 -14.21 -4.11
N ARG A 189 -12.99 -14.13 -2.80
CA ARG A 189 -11.76 -14.66 -2.20
C ARG A 189 -12.09 -15.87 -1.33
N ARG A 190 -11.33 -16.94 -1.53
CA ARG A 190 -11.40 -18.18 -0.78
C ARG A 190 -9.99 -18.69 -0.52
N GLU A 191 -9.74 -19.16 0.69
CA GLU A 191 -8.48 -19.77 1.08
C GLU A 191 -8.77 -21.03 1.88
N THR A 192 -8.07 -22.13 1.58
CA THR A 192 -8.28 -23.40 2.28
C THR A 192 -7.02 -23.81 3.02
N ILE A 193 -7.17 -24.16 4.30
CA ILE A 193 -6.10 -24.80 5.07
C ILE A 193 -6.42 -26.29 5.27
N PRO A 194 -5.40 -27.17 5.35
CA PRO A 194 -5.60 -28.58 5.65
C PRO A 194 -6.32 -28.78 6.99
N GLY A 195 -7.11 -29.85 7.08
CA GLY A 195 -7.74 -30.25 8.33
C GLY A 195 -6.73 -30.84 9.32
N GLY A 196 -7.03 -30.71 10.62
CA GLY A 196 -6.25 -31.29 11.72
C GLY A 196 -7.07 -32.29 12.54
N GLU A 197 -6.63 -32.52 13.79
CA GLU A 197 -7.21 -33.54 14.68
C GLU A 197 -8.52 -33.10 15.36
N ALA A 198 -8.91 -31.83 15.29
CA ALA A 198 -10.09 -31.34 15.99
C ALA A 198 -11.41 -31.84 15.35
N GLU A 199 -12.39 -32.21 16.18
CA GLU A 199 -13.71 -32.61 15.66
C GLU A 199 -14.56 -31.42 15.17
N LYS A 200 -14.39 -30.26 15.82
CA LYS A 200 -15.18 -29.04 15.59
C LYS A 200 -14.43 -27.80 16.08
N PHE A 201 -14.85 -26.63 15.61
CA PHE A 201 -14.48 -25.35 16.21
C PHE A 201 -14.99 -25.22 17.65
N ALA A 202 -14.27 -24.44 18.47
CA ALA A 202 -14.67 -24.14 19.84
C ALA A 202 -15.96 -23.30 19.90
N THR A 203 -16.16 -22.41 18.91
CA THR A 203 -17.40 -21.68 18.69
C THR A 203 -17.65 -21.50 17.19
N THR A 204 -18.90 -21.36 16.78
CA THR A 204 -19.30 -21.30 15.36
C THR A 204 -19.58 -19.89 14.89
N GLN A 205 -19.65 -18.89 15.77
CA GLN A 205 -19.93 -17.52 15.35
C GLN A 205 -19.31 -16.48 16.29
N ARG A 206 -18.68 -15.46 15.70
CA ARG A 206 -18.09 -14.32 16.42
C ARG A 206 -18.21 -13.04 15.62
N THR A 207 -18.22 -11.91 16.33
CA THR A 207 -18.30 -10.57 15.76
C THR A 207 -17.30 -9.66 16.46
N VAL A 208 -16.67 -8.74 15.71
CA VAL A 208 -15.84 -7.64 16.22
C VAL A 208 -16.08 -6.40 15.35
N TYR A 209 -15.68 -5.21 15.80
CA TYR A 209 -15.69 -4.02 14.95
C TYR A 209 -14.33 -3.82 14.24
N GLY A 210 -14.37 -3.72 12.91
CA GLY A 210 -13.23 -3.30 12.09
C GLY A 210 -13.36 -1.82 11.73
N LEU A 211 -12.23 -1.10 11.65
CA LEU A 211 -12.22 0.31 11.25
C LEU A 211 -11.70 0.51 9.82
N SER A 212 -12.42 1.34 9.07
CA SER A 212 -12.11 1.71 7.69
C SER A 212 -12.30 3.20 7.46
N VAL A 213 -11.96 3.66 6.26
CA VAL A 213 -12.30 4.99 5.78
C VAL A 213 -13.26 4.81 4.60
N ARG A 214 -14.34 5.58 4.58
CA ARG A 214 -15.35 5.57 3.53
C ARG A 214 -15.38 6.92 2.83
N THR A 215 -15.71 6.90 1.54
CA THR A 215 -15.98 8.12 0.77
C THR A 215 -17.46 8.48 0.93
N LEU A 216 -17.72 9.71 1.35
CA LEU A 216 -19.04 10.31 1.49
C LEU A 216 -19.59 10.75 0.13
N SER A 217 -20.89 11.04 0.06
CA SER A 217 -21.57 11.49 -1.18
C SER A 217 -20.97 12.77 -1.77
N ASN A 218 -20.36 13.61 -0.94
CA ASN A 218 -19.65 14.82 -1.35
C ASN A 218 -18.18 14.56 -1.75
N GLY A 219 -17.76 13.30 -1.89
CA GLY A 219 -16.40 12.91 -2.28
C GLY A 219 -15.36 12.96 -1.16
N ARG A 220 -15.71 13.46 0.03
CA ARG A 220 -14.81 13.51 1.18
C ARG A 220 -14.69 12.16 1.87
N HIS A 221 -13.66 12.01 2.69
CA HIS A 221 -13.37 10.78 3.41
C HIS A 221 -13.75 10.91 4.90
N ALA A 222 -14.39 9.88 5.45
CA ALA A 222 -14.71 9.78 6.88
C ALA A 222 -14.34 8.40 7.41
N GLY A 223 -13.83 8.33 8.63
CA GLY A 223 -13.63 7.04 9.29
C GLY A 223 -14.96 6.40 9.66
N ALA A 224 -15.01 5.08 9.57
CA ALA A 224 -16.18 4.27 9.89
C ALA A 224 -15.76 3.05 10.72
N ALA A 225 -16.64 2.63 11.61
CA ALA A 225 -16.57 1.33 12.27
C ALA A 225 -17.72 0.46 11.75
N ALA A 226 -17.38 -0.72 11.28
CA ALA A 226 -18.33 -1.70 10.76
C ALA A 226 -18.15 -3.01 11.50
N SER A 227 -19.27 -3.66 11.85
CA SER A 227 -19.21 -5.01 12.37
C SER A 227 -18.66 -5.96 11.31
N LEU A 228 -17.81 -6.86 11.75
CA LEU A 228 -17.23 -7.96 11.00
C LEU A 228 -17.60 -9.23 11.74
N SER A 229 -18.23 -10.17 11.05
CA SER A 229 -18.61 -11.46 11.63
C SER A 229 -17.95 -12.61 10.90
N ALA A 230 -17.64 -13.68 11.63
CA ALA A 230 -17.20 -14.94 11.06
C ALA A 230 -18.14 -16.05 11.53
N THR A 231 -18.60 -16.88 10.61
CA THR A 231 -19.50 -18.01 10.89
C THR A 231 -18.90 -19.30 10.34
N ALA A 232 -18.66 -20.29 11.20
CA ALA A 232 -18.15 -21.60 10.84
C ALA A 232 -19.28 -22.62 10.75
N LEU A 233 -19.58 -23.11 9.55
CA LEU A 233 -20.60 -24.13 9.29
C LEU A 233 -19.96 -25.40 8.73
N ARG A 234 -20.53 -26.55 9.08
CA ARG A 234 -20.05 -27.85 8.59
C ARG A 234 -20.53 -28.06 7.15
N GLU A 235 -19.59 -28.38 6.26
CA GLU A 235 -19.86 -28.70 4.85
C GLU A 235 -19.13 -30.00 4.50
N LYS A 236 -19.86 -30.98 3.95
CA LYS A 236 -19.37 -32.37 3.80
C LYS A 236 -18.35 -32.53 2.67
N ASP A 237 -18.34 -31.58 1.74
CA ASP A 237 -17.57 -31.54 0.51
C ASP A 237 -16.24 -30.78 0.64
N ILE A 238 -15.95 -30.23 1.82
CA ILE A 238 -14.71 -29.51 2.11
C ILE A 238 -13.71 -30.45 2.80
N ASP A 239 -12.52 -30.59 2.22
CA ASP A 239 -11.37 -31.22 2.89
C ASP A 239 -10.55 -30.13 3.60
N GLY A 240 -10.61 -30.11 4.93
CA GLY A 240 -10.02 -29.07 5.78
C GLY A 240 -10.98 -27.94 6.14
N VAL A 241 -10.47 -26.71 6.18
CA VAL A 241 -11.27 -25.51 6.46
C VAL A 241 -11.13 -24.52 5.30
N GLU A 242 -12.24 -24.22 4.62
CA GLU A 242 -12.31 -23.16 3.62
C GLU A 242 -12.75 -21.86 4.28
N PHE A 243 -12.01 -20.78 4.07
CA PHE A 243 -12.34 -19.45 4.52
C PHE A 243 -12.79 -18.63 3.33
N HIS A 244 -13.94 -17.99 3.45
CA HIS A 244 -14.59 -17.28 2.36
C HIS A 244 -15.00 -15.88 2.80
N ILE A 245 -14.62 -14.87 2.03
CA ILE A 245 -15.15 -13.51 2.20
C ILE A 245 -16.43 -13.40 1.37
N ASP A 246 -17.56 -13.13 2.03
CA ASP A 246 -18.91 -13.11 1.44
C ASP A 246 -19.22 -11.81 0.67
N GLN A 247 -18.26 -11.36 -0.13
CA GLN A 247 -18.35 -10.26 -1.08
C GLN A 247 -17.12 -10.24 -1.99
N LYS A 248 -17.23 -9.55 -3.13
CA LYS A 248 -16.06 -9.30 -3.99
C LYS A 248 -15.15 -8.27 -3.33
N VAL A 249 -13.88 -8.62 -3.17
CA VAL A 249 -12.88 -7.72 -2.58
C VAL A 249 -11.68 -7.59 -3.51
N GLY A 250 -10.98 -6.47 -3.39
CA GLY A 250 -9.77 -6.23 -4.15
C GLY A 250 -8.60 -7.10 -3.68
N ASN A 251 -7.46 -6.93 -4.37
CA ASN A 251 -6.29 -7.78 -4.17
C ASN A 251 -5.69 -7.64 -2.77
N MET A 252 -5.75 -6.46 -2.15
CA MET A 252 -5.09 -6.20 -0.87
C MET A 252 -5.81 -6.90 0.27
N THR A 253 -7.15 -6.86 0.26
CA THR A 253 -7.95 -7.65 1.21
C THR A 253 -7.82 -9.16 0.94
N GLY A 254 -7.75 -9.58 -0.33
CA GLY A 254 -7.48 -10.97 -0.69
C GLY A 254 -6.16 -11.50 -0.13
N ASN A 255 -5.05 -10.80 -0.36
CA ASN A 255 -3.74 -11.21 0.18
C ASN A 255 -3.72 -11.18 1.71
N SER A 256 -4.48 -10.26 2.33
CA SER A 256 -4.63 -10.27 3.78
C SER A 256 -5.28 -11.56 4.27
N LEU A 257 -6.26 -12.12 3.55
CA LEU A 257 -6.87 -13.40 3.90
C LEU A 257 -5.83 -14.53 3.88
N GLU A 258 -5.01 -14.59 2.82
CA GLU A 258 -3.94 -15.59 2.67
C GLU A 258 -2.94 -15.56 3.85
N GLU A 259 -2.49 -14.37 4.24
CA GLU A 259 -1.57 -14.20 5.38
C GLU A 259 -2.21 -14.60 6.71
N ILE A 260 -3.50 -14.29 6.91
CA ILE A 260 -4.23 -14.71 8.11
C ILE A 260 -4.32 -16.23 8.15
N MET A 261 -4.55 -16.91 7.02
CA MET A 261 -4.64 -18.37 6.99
C MET A 261 -3.33 -19.05 7.37
N LYS A 262 -2.21 -18.53 6.87
CA LYS A 262 -0.87 -18.98 7.28
C LYS A 262 -0.70 -18.81 8.80
N LEU A 263 -1.08 -17.65 9.35
CA LEU A 263 -1.01 -17.37 10.78
C LEU A 263 -1.89 -18.31 11.62
N MET A 264 -3.14 -18.55 11.21
CA MET A 264 -4.06 -19.45 11.91
C MET A 264 -3.52 -20.88 11.93
N ARG A 265 -2.93 -21.33 10.82
CA ARG A 265 -2.30 -22.65 10.76
C ARG A 265 -1.13 -22.75 11.75
N VAL A 266 -0.21 -21.78 11.73
CA VAL A 266 0.92 -21.72 12.67
C VAL A 266 0.46 -21.72 14.13
N ARG A 267 -0.64 -21.02 14.46
CA ARG A 267 -1.14 -20.90 15.85
C ARG A 267 -1.94 -22.10 16.35
N HIS A 268 -2.52 -22.90 15.45
CA HIS A 268 -3.57 -23.86 15.85
C HIS A 268 -3.32 -25.30 15.39
N GLU A 269 -2.40 -25.52 14.45
CA GLU A 269 -2.07 -26.87 13.97
C GLU A 269 -1.41 -27.72 15.07
N GLU A 270 -0.35 -27.21 15.71
CA GLU A 270 0.35 -27.92 16.80
C GLU A 270 -0.52 -28.07 18.06
N ASP A 271 -1.43 -27.13 18.29
CA ASP A 271 -2.38 -27.17 19.41
C ASP A 271 -3.57 -28.11 19.15
N GLY A 272 -3.63 -28.77 17.98
CA GLY A 272 -4.67 -29.72 17.61
C GLY A 272 -6.06 -29.09 17.49
N ARG A 273 -6.17 -27.79 17.18
CA ARG A 273 -7.45 -27.06 17.15
C ARG A 273 -8.10 -26.95 15.77
N ILE A 274 -7.42 -27.39 14.70
CA ILE A 274 -7.93 -27.26 13.32
C ILE A 274 -8.89 -28.41 13.00
N PRO A 275 -10.18 -28.14 12.70
CA PRO A 275 -11.11 -29.18 12.28
C PRO A 275 -11.05 -29.42 10.77
N SER A 276 -11.82 -30.40 10.29
CA SER A 276 -12.04 -30.64 8.85
C SER A 276 -13.54 -30.67 8.51
N GLY A 277 -13.89 -30.32 7.27
CA GLY A 277 -15.26 -30.28 6.78
C GLY A 277 -16.01 -29.01 7.19
N TYR A 278 -15.35 -27.85 7.17
CA TYR A 278 -15.97 -26.58 7.55
C TYR A 278 -15.73 -25.47 6.52
N ARG A 279 -16.75 -24.64 6.32
CA ARG A 279 -16.62 -23.31 5.72
C ARG A 279 -16.72 -22.25 6.79
N VAL A 280 -15.74 -21.35 6.84
CA VAL A 280 -15.75 -20.13 7.64
C VAL A 280 -16.07 -18.94 6.73
N THR A 281 -17.28 -18.42 6.85
CA THR A 281 -17.72 -17.26 6.08
C THR A 281 -17.48 -15.98 6.87
N ILE A 282 -16.67 -15.07 6.32
CA ILE A 282 -16.36 -13.74 6.85
C ILE A 282 -17.26 -12.72 6.15
N THR A 283 -18.02 -11.96 6.94
CA THR A 283 -19.02 -11.01 6.45
C THR A 283 -18.82 -9.63 7.07
N PHE A 284 -18.78 -8.61 6.22
CA PHE A 284 -18.78 -7.20 6.61
C PHE A 284 -20.22 -6.67 6.69
N GLU A 285 -20.49 -5.75 7.63
CA GLU A 285 -21.80 -5.08 7.77
C GLU A 285 -22.26 -4.39 6.48
N ASP A 286 -21.31 -3.91 5.67
CA ASP A 286 -21.57 -3.16 4.45
C ASP A 286 -21.13 -3.96 3.22
N LYS A 287 -22.02 -4.86 2.78
CA LYS A 287 -21.78 -5.80 1.67
C LYS A 287 -21.75 -5.15 0.29
N ASP A 288 -22.40 -4.00 0.16
CA ASP A 288 -22.60 -3.34 -1.13
C ASP A 288 -21.45 -2.39 -1.50
N THR A 289 -20.50 -2.19 -0.57
CA THR A 289 -19.33 -1.33 -0.78
C THR A 289 -18.14 -2.15 -1.28
N LEU A 290 -17.50 -1.66 -2.36
CA LEU A 290 -16.22 -2.19 -2.82
C LEU A 290 -15.17 -2.04 -1.72
N LEU A 291 -14.68 -3.18 -1.21
CA LEU A 291 -13.68 -3.23 -0.15
C LEU A 291 -12.33 -3.65 -0.72
N ASP A 292 -11.33 -2.79 -0.56
CA ASP A 292 -9.94 -3.18 -0.77
C ASP A 292 -9.01 -2.41 0.16
N GLY A 293 -8.34 -3.15 1.04
CA GLY A 293 -7.45 -2.60 2.05
C GLY A 293 -7.06 -3.66 3.08
N PRO A 294 -5.84 -3.57 3.64
CA PRO A 294 -5.37 -4.55 4.62
C PRO A 294 -5.89 -4.27 6.03
N SER A 295 -6.56 -3.13 6.23
CA SER A 295 -6.74 -2.54 7.55
C SER A 295 -7.70 -3.29 8.47
N ALA A 296 -8.41 -4.28 7.92
CA ALA A 296 -9.24 -5.22 8.64
C ALA A 296 -8.49 -6.50 9.04
N GLY A 297 -7.22 -6.68 8.65
CA GLY A 297 -6.46 -7.91 8.83
C GLY A 297 -6.36 -8.34 10.30
N THR A 298 -6.07 -7.41 11.20
CA THR A 298 -6.08 -7.68 12.65
C THR A 298 -7.47 -8.07 13.17
N ALA A 299 -8.53 -7.39 12.73
CA ALA A 299 -9.91 -7.70 13.14
C ALA A 299 -10.35 -9.08 12.65
N MET A 300 -10.06 -9.41 11.40
CA MET A 300 -10.30 -10.74 10.81
C MET A 300 -9.51 -11.82 11.56
N SER A 301 -8.26 -11.56 11.92
CA SER A 301 -7.45 -12.50 12.71
C SER A 301 -8.05 -12.77 14.09
N ILE A 302 -8.52 -11.72 14.78
CA ILE A 302 -9.12 -11.83 16.11
C ILE A 302 -10.38 -12.71 16.07
N ILE A 303 -11.29 -12.47 15.13
CA ILE A 303 -12.54 -13.26 15.07
C ILE A 303 -12.27 -14.70 14.64
N VAL A 304 -11.32 -14.94 13.74
CA VAL A 304 -10.98 -16.30 13.31
C VAL A 304 -10.26 -17.06 14.44
N ASP A 305 -9.28 -16.46 15.12
CA ASP A 305 -8.63 -17.05 16.30
C ASP A 305 -9.66 -17.35 17.39
N SER A 306 -10.65 -16.47 17.58
CA SER A 306 -11.76 -16.67 18.51
C SER A 306 -12.66 -17.87 18.14
N LEU A 307 -12.85 -18.21 16.85
CA LEU A 307 -13.55 -19.44 16.44
C LEU A 307 -12.80 -20.70 16.89
N PHE A 308 -11.47 -20.70 16.76
CA PHE A 308 -10.61 -21.81 17.15
C PHE A 308 -10.48 -21.95 18.67
N THR A 309 -10.35 -20.83 19.39
CA THR A 309 -10.08 -20.82 20.84
C THR A 309 -11.33 -20.74 21.70
N GLY A 310 -12.46 -20.30 21.15
CA GLY A 310 -13.70 -20.06 21.88
C GLY A 310 -13.73 -18.74 22.64
N ARG A 311 -12.63 -17.97 22.66
CA ARG A 311 -12.46 -16.71 23.40
C ARG A 311 -13.62 -15.74 23.15
N GLU A 312 -14.33 -15.32 24.18
CA GLU A 312 -15.36 -14.27 24.03
C GLU A 312 -14.69 -12.91 23.74
N LEU A 313 -15.30 -12.14 22.85
CA LEU A 313 -14.81 -10.82 22.46
C LEU A 313 -15.69 -9.72 23.07
N ASP A 314 -15.07 -8.60 23.43
CA ASP A 314 -15.75 -7.41 23.94
C ASP A 314 -16.58 -6.76 22.82
N ASP A 315 -17.87 -6.50 23.10
CA ASP A 315 -18.83 -5.97 22.14
C ASP A 315 -18.65 -4.47 21.85
N LYS A 316 -17.77 -3.79 22.60
CA LYS A 316 -17.41 -2.38 22.43
C LYS A 316 -15.97 -2.19 21.95
N PHE A 317 -15.27 -3.28 21.63
CA PHE A 317 -13.93 -3.23 21.06
C PHE A 317 -13.96 -3.10 19.53
N ALA A 318 -13.17 -2.16 19.02
CA ALA A 318 -12.87 -2.03 17.60
C ALA A 318 -11.37 -2.02 17.35
N CYS A 319 -10.92 -2.43 16.17
CA CYS A 319 -9.51 -2.29 15.82
C CYS A 319 -9.26 -2.07 14.34
N THR A 320 -8.04 -1.62 14.05
CA THR A 320 -7.49 -1.57 12.71
C THR A 320 -6.04 -2.01 12.73
N GLY A 321 -5.59 -2.57 11.61
CA GLY A 321 -4.22 -3.00 11.41
C GLY A 321 -4.13 -4.00 10.29
N ALA A 322 -3.05 -3.90 9.53
CA ALA A 322 -2.62 -4.98 8.67
C ALA A 322 -1.96 -6.07 9.53
N ILE A 323 -1.92 -7.30 9.03
CA ILE A 323 -1.33 -8.42 9.75
C ILE A 323 -0.48 -9.28 8.81
N THR A 324 0.63 -9.77 9.33
CA THR A 324 1.56 -10.68 8.64
C THR A 324 1.35 -12.12 9.09
N ALA A 325 1.82 -13.10 8.31
CA ALA A 325 1.75 -14.52 8.68
C ALA A 325 2.46 -14.89 10.00
N ASP A 326 3.41 -14.07 10.48
CA ASP A 326 4.06 -14.23 11.79
C ASP A 326 3.35 -13.46 12.93
N GLY A 327 2.17 -12.88 12.65
CA GLY A 327 1.31 -12.28 13.65
C GLY A 327 1.68 -10.86 14.08
N LYS A 328 2.52 -10.16 13.33
CA LYS A 328 2.81 -8.73 13.57
C LYS A 328 1.67 -7.86 13.07
N VAL A 329 1.31 -6.87 13.88
CA VAL A 329 0.34 -5.83 13.51
C VAL A 329 1.11 -4.67 12.88
N THR A 330 0.77 -4.34 11.64
CA THR A 330 1.49 -3.34 10.84
C THR A 330 0.62 -2.14 10.49
N ARG A 331 1.28 -1.02 10.20
CA ARG A 331 0.70 0.29 9.93
C ARG A 331 -0.42 0.34 8.89
N ILE A 332 -1.29 1.33 9.08
CA ILE A 332 -2.40 1.67 8.20
C ILE A 332 -2.51 3.19 7.99
N GLY A 333 -3.23 3.60 6.96
CA GLY A 333 -3.59 5.02 6.75
C GLY A 333 -4.84 5.43 7.53
N GLY A 334 -4.92 6.72 7.88
CA GLY A 334 -6.15 7.36 8.37
C GLY A 334 -6.55 7.03 9.81
N VAL A 335 -5.58 6.79 10.70
CA VAL A 335 -5.82 6.33 12.09
C VAL A 335 -6.75 7.26 12.89
N ALA A 336 -6.53 8.59 12.84
CA ALA A 336 -7.36 9.54 13.58
C ALA A 336 -8.82 9.52 13.13
N GLY A 337 -9.05 9.46 11.81
CA GLY A 337 -10.40 9.33 11.25
C GLY A 337 -11.07 8.03 11.69
N LYS A 338 -10.36 6.92 11.66
CA LYS A 338 -10.84 5.60 12.10
C LYS A 338 -11.23 5.56 13.57
N ILE A 339 -10.41 6.16 14.45
CA ILE A 339 -10.73 6.26 15.88
C ILE A 339 -12.03 7.07 16.09
N ARG A 340 -12.21 8.20 15.38
CA ARG A 340 -13.50 8.94 15.42
C ARG A 340 -14.67 8.09 14.95
N GLY A 341 -14.48 7.29 13.91
CA GLY A 341 -15.49 6.34 13.43
C GLY A 341 -15.91 5.34 14.51
N ALA A 342 -14.94 4.83 15.28
CA ALA A 342 -15.19 3.95 16.42
C ALA A 342 -15.98 4.66 17.54
N THR A 343 -15.57 5.87 17.93
CA THR A 343 -16.29 6.68 18.93
C THR A 343 -17.73 6.92 18.51
N ASN A 344 -17.97 7.28 17.26
CA ASN A 344 -19.31 7.56 16.73
C ASN A 344 -20.20 6.31 16.68
N LYS A 345 -19.60 5.11 16.53
CA LYS A 345 -20.32 3.82 16.61
C LYS A 345 -20.59 3.39 18.06
N GLY A 346 -20.08 4.13 19.05
CA GLY A 346 -20.23 3.84 20.48
C GLY A 346 -19.26 2.78 21.01
N CYS A 347 -18.13 2.56 20.32
CA CYS A 347 -17.02 1.76 20.85
C CYS A 347 -16.27 2.58 21.91
N ASN A 348 -15.82 1.94 22.98
CA ASN A 348 -15.05 2.57 24.07
C ASN A 348 -13.59 2.07 24.13
N LEU A 349 -13.25 1.00 23.39
CA LEU A 349 -11.91 0.45 23.28
C LEU A 349 -11.50 0.37 21.81
N VAL A 350 -10.33 0.90 21.47
CA VAL A 350 -9.77 0.85 20.12
C VAL A 350 -8.35 0.35 20.09
N GLY A 351 -8.10 -0.63 19.23
CA GLY A 351 -6.77 -1.10 18.85
C GLY A 351 -6.25 -0.44 17.58
N VAL A 352 -5.00 0.04 17.61
CA VAL A 352 -4.28 0.55 16.43
C VAL A 352 -2.88 -0.06 16.34
N PRO A 353 -2.22 -0.06 15.17
CA PRO A 353 -0.83 -0.50 15.07
C PRO A 353 0.11 0.41 15.87
N HIS A 354 1.15 -0.17 16.45
CA HIS A 354 2.18 0.58 17.20
C HIS A 354 2.93 1.60 16.33
N GLU A 355 3.07 1.34 15.05
CA GLU A 355 3.70 2.27 14.11
C GLU A 355 2.86 3.56 13.93
N ASN A 356 1.53 3.48 14.13
CA ASN A 356 0.61 4.61 13.98
C ASN A 356 0.41 5.48 15.23
N ILE A 357 1.18 5.29 16.31
CA ILE A 357 1.02 6.04 17.58
C ILE A 357 1.10 7.56 17.38
N LYS A 358 1.90 8.03 16.42
CA LYS A 358 2.02 9.45 16.08
C LYS A 358 0.67 10.05 15.67
N GLY A 359 -0.12 9.31 14.90
CA GLY A 359 -1.42 9.75 14.42
C GLY A 359 -2.53 9.68 15.47
N VAL A 360 -2.32 8.98 16.60
CA VAL A 360 -3.28 8.99 17.72
C VAL A 360 -3.29 10.36 18.40
N SER A 361 -2.12 11.00 18.54
CA SER A 361 -2.02 12.36 19.12
C SER A 361 -2.78 13.41 18.30
N ASP A 362 -2.98 13.19 16.99
CA ASP A 362 -3.69 14.11 16.11
C ASP A 362 -5.15 14.33 16.54
N ILE A 363 -5.73 13.37 17.27
CA ILE A 363 -7.08 13.51 17.84
C ILE A 363 -7.13 14.67 18.82
N VAL A 364 -6.12 14.83 19.69
CA VAL A 364 -6.09 15.94 20.65
C VAL A 364 -5.90 17.28 19.93
N VAL A 365 -5.02 17.31 18.93
CA VAL A 365 -4.76 18.52 18.14
C VAL A 365 -6.03 19.00 17.40
N LEU A 366 -6.84 18.07 16.92
CA LEU A 366 -8.05 18.36 16.14
C LEU A 366 -9.29 18.58 17.03
N ASP A 367 -9.53 17.70 18.00
CA ASP A 367 -10.80 17.58 18.73
C ASP A 367 -10.69 17.86 20.24
N GLY A 368 -9.47 18.08 20.76
CA GLY A 368 -9.20 18.23 22.19
C GLY A 368 -9.23 16.90 22.97
N ILE A 369 -9.04 16.98 24.29
CA ILE A 369 -8.90 15.79 25.15
C ILE A 369 -10.19 14.99 25.34
N LYS A 370 -11.36 15.64 25.20
CA LYS A 370 -12.67 15.01 25.44
C LYS A 370 -12.91 13.77 24.57
N LYS A 371 -12.40 13.75 23.33
CA LYS A 371 -12.54 12.58 22.47
C LYS A 371 -11.76 11.37 22.98
N LEU A 372 -10.58 11.56 23.56
CA LEU A 372 -9.80 10.48 24.17
C LEU A 372 -10.40 9.97 25.49
N MET A 373 -11.26 10.76 26.14
CA MET A 373 -11.99 10.31 27.32
C MET A 373 -13.14 9.36 26.96
N ALA A 374 -13.77 9.58 25.79
CA ALA A 374 -14.84 8.73 25.30
C ALA A 374 -14.34 7.40 24.69
N ILE A 375 -13.05 7.30 24.36
CA ILE A 375 -12.47 6.11 23.73
C ILE A 375 -11.01 5.89 24.16
N GLN A 376 -10.75 4.70 24.73
CA GLN A 376 -9.41 4.30 25.13
C GLN A 376 -8.69 3.65 23.95
N VAL A 377 -7.54 4.21 23.56
CA VAL A 377 -6.75 3.73 22.44
C VAL A 377 -5.55 2.92 22.95
N PHE A 378 -5.42 1.69 22.47
CA PHE A 378 -4.28 0.81 22.70
C PHE A 378 -3.51 0.62 21.40
N SER A 379 -2.18 0.56 21.49
CA SER A 379 -1.33 0.22 20.37
C SER A 379 -0.89 -1.25 20.41
N PHE A 380 -0.79 -1.90 19.25
CA PHE A 380 -0.42 -3.30 19.15
C PHE A 380 0.75 -3.51 18.19
N LYS A 381 1.70 -4.34 18.61
CA LYS A 381 2.78 -4.89 17.77
C LYS A 381 2.44 -6.29 17.28
N THR A 382 1.62 -7.03 18.01
CA THR A 382 1.31 -8.43 17.72
C THR A 382 -0.17 -8.74 17.89
N LEU A 383 -0.62 -9.84 17.28
CA LEU A 383 -1.97 -10.36 17.47
C LEU A 383 -2.27 -10.68 18.94
N GLU A 384 -1.29 -11.17 19.70
CA GLU A 384 -1.52 -11.55 21.10
C GLU A 384 -1.85 -10.33 21.97
N GLU A 385 -1.14 -9.22 21.77
CA GLU A 385 -1.48 -7.94 22.40
C GLU A 385 -2.90 -7.49 22.06
N ALA A 386 -3.30 -7.64 20.78
CA ALA A 386 -4.64 -7.30 20.34
C ALA A 386 -5.69 -8.21 20.98
N LEU A 387 -5.45 -9.52 21.07
CA LEU A 387 -6.35 -10.48 21.70
C LEU A 387 -6.53 -10.22 23.20
N MET A 388 -5.49 -9.81 23.93
CA MET A 388 -5.60 -9.46 25.36
C MET A 388 -6.61 -8.34 25.61
N VAL A 389 -6.63 -7.30 24.75
CA VAL A 389 -7.56 -6.17 24.87
C VAL A 389 -8.92 -6.47 24.23
N ALA A 390 -8.96 -7.25 23.14
CA ALA A 390 -10.20 -7.60 22.45
C ALA A 390 -11.08 -8.58 23.23
N SER A 391 -10.51 -9.33 24.17
CA SER A 391 -11.24 -10.32 24.96
C SER A 391 -12.28 -9.67 25.85
N LYS A 392 -13.41 -10.34 26.06
CA LYS A 392 -14.37 -9.95 27.09
C LYS A 392 -13.79 -10.18 28.49
N ASP A 393 -13.24 -11.37 28.71
CA ASP A 393 -12.53 -11.75 29.93
C ASP A 393 -11.05 -11.38 29.80
N LYS A 394 -10.73 -10.10 30.03
CA LYS A 394 -9.37 -9.57 29.89
C LYS A 394 -8.48 -10.01 31.06
N PRO A 395 -7.16 -10.13 30.87
CA PRO A 395 -6.23 -10.26 31.99
C PRO A 395 -6.44 -9.15 33.03
N GLU A 396 -6.28 -9.46 34.31
CA GLU A 396 -6.52 -8.53 35.43
C GLU A 396 -5.76 -7.20 35.26
N GLU A 397 -4.51 -7.26 34.79
CA GLU A 397 -3.70 -6.08 34.51
C GLU A 397 -4.33 -5.18 33.45
N VAL A 398 -4.83 -5.74 32.34
CA VAL A 398 -5.53 -4.99 31.29
C VAL A 398 -6.81 -4.37 31.84
N GLN A 399 -7.65 -5.15 32.52
CA GLN A 399 -8.92 -4.66 33.04
C GLN A 399 -8.71 -3.54 34.07
N SER A 400 -7.77 -3.69 35.00
CA SER A 400 -7.48 -2.68 36.02
C SER A 400 -7.05 -1.34 35.42
N THR A 401 -6.25 -1.36 34.34
CA THR A 401 -5.80 -0.14 33.66
C THR A 401 -6.92 0.56 32.89
N ILE A 402 -7.86 -0.21 32.32
CA ILE A 402 -9.08 0.32 31.70
C ILE A 402 -9.95 1.01 32.77
N ASP A 403 -10.13 0.37 33.91
CA ASP A 403 -10.95 0.88 35.02
C ASP A 403 -10.33 2.15 35.64
N ASP A 404 -9.01 2.15 35.84
CA ASP A 404 -8.28 3.32 36.35
C ASP A 404 -8.33 4.50 35.38
N PHE A 405 -8.24 4.24 34.06
CA PHE A 405 -8.45 5.29 33.07
C PHE A 405 -9.89 5.82 33.07
N ASN A 406 -10.90 4.96 33.23
CA ASN A 406 -12.30 5.39 33.33
C ASN A 406 -12.52 6.33 34.54
N LYS A 407 -11.88 6.08 35.69
CA LYS A 407 -11.92 6.99 36.84
C LYS A 407 -11.36 8.38 36.51
N VAL A 408 -10.29 8.44 35.70
CA VAL A 408 -9.74 9.72 35.21
C VAL A 408 -10.76 10.42 34.33
N ALA A 409 -11.40 9.68 33.42
CA ALA A 409 -12.43 10.23 32.53
C ALA A 409 -13.62 10.80 33.32
N ASP A 410 -14.16 10.04 34.26
CA ASP A 410 -15.28 10.44 35.12
C ASP A 410 -14.95 11.69 35.95
N LEU A 411 -13.73 11.78 36.47
CA LEU A 411 -13.29 12.93 37.26
C LEU A 411 -13.23 14.21 36.42
N ILE A 412 -12.68 14.11 35.20
CA ILE A 412 -12.59 15.25 34.28
C ILE A 412 -13.98 15.66 33.79
N GLU A 413 -14.88 14.71 33.56
CA GLU A 413 -16.28 15.02 33.23
C GLU A 413 -16.98 15.77 34.38
N ALA A 414 -16.76 15.34 35.64
CA ALA A 414 -17.37 15.95 36.81
C ALA A 414 -16.78 17.31 37.22
N LYS A 415 -15.47 17.51 37.05
CA LYS A 415 -14.73 18.68 37.59
C LYS A 415 -14.11 19.59 36.53
N GLY A 416 -14.21 19.24 35.26
CA GLY A 416 -13.60 19.98 34.15
C GLY A 416 -12.14 19.60 33.87
N GLU A 417 -11.64 20.08 32.74
CA GLU A 417 -10.32 19.72 32.18
C GLU A 417 -9.15 20.12 33.08
N GLU A 418 -9.29 21.15 33.93
CA GLU A 418 -8.25 21.57 34.88
C GLU A 418 -7.89 20.47 35.89
N SER A 419 -8.81 19.54 36.16
CA SER A 419 -8.56 18.41 37.05
C SER A 419 -7.49 17.44 36.53
N LEU A 420 -7.22 17.44 35.22
CA LEU A 420 -6.17 16.65 34.58
C LEU A 420 -4.78 16.96 35.16
N ASN A 421 -4.56 18.22 35.58
CA ASN A 421 -3.27 18.70 36.09
C ASN A 421 -3.08 18.43 37.59
N THR A 422 -4.04 17.78 38.26
CA THR A 422 -3.94 17.49 39.69
C THR A 422 -2.91 16.38 39.96
N PRO A 423 -2.14 16.44 41.06
CA PRO A 423 -1.14 15.41 41.37
C PRO A 423 -1.71 13.98 41.45
N ALA A 424 -2.96 13.85 41.91
CA ALA A 424 -3.64 12.56 42.00
C ALA A 424 -3.93 11.95 40.61
N VAL A 425 -4.39 12.76 39.66
CA VAL A 425 -4.66 12.30 38.28
C VAL A 425 -3.36 11.95 37.56
N ILE A 426 -2.32 12.79 37.71
CA ILE A 426 -1.00 12.54 37.14
C ILE A 426 -0.45 11.21 37.66
N ALA A 427 -0.49 10.96 38.98
CA ALA A 427 0.00 9.72 39.57
C ALA A 427 -0.79 8.49 39.09
N LEU A 428 -2.10 8.61 38.91
CA LEU A 428 -2.93 7.53 38.38
C LEU A 428 -2.60 7.22 36.91
N LEU A 429 -2.45 8.26 36.07
CA LEU A 429 -2.03 8.11 34.68
C LEU A 429 -0.62 7.52 34.56
N GLU A 430 0.32 7.90 35.44
CA GLU A 430 1.66 7.32 35.50
C GLU A 430 1.63 5.82 35.82
N ASP A 431 0.78 5.41 36.77
CA ASP A 431 0.61 4.00 37.12
C ASP A 431 -0.01 3.20 35.96
N VAL A 432 -1.05 3.75 35.30
CA VAL A 432 -1.65 3.15 34.09
C VAL A 432 -0.61 2.98 32.99
N VAL A 433 0.17 4.02 32.68
CA VAL A 433 1.20 3.97 31.62
C VAL A 433 2.33 3.00 31.98
N LYS A 434 2.67 2.87 33.27
CA LYS A 434 3.69 1.93 33.73
C LYS A 434 3.24 0.48 33.58
N LYS A 435 2.00 0.17 33.96
CA LYS A 435 1.41 -1.18 33.83
C LYS A 435 1.11 -1.54 32.37
N MET A 436 0.66 -0.56 31.60
CA MET A 436 0.23 -0.75 30.22
C MET A 436 0.88 0.30 29.29
N PRO A 437 2.16 0.13 28.94
CA PRO A 437 2.90 1.09 28.11
C PRO A 437 2.36 1.27 26.69
N ASN A 438 1.45 0.40 26.25
CA ASN A 438 0.77 0.53 24.97
C ASN A 438 -0.59 1.25 25.08
N HIS A 439 -1.05 1.68 26.27
CA HIS A 439 -2.25 2.52 26.48
C HIS A 439 -1.98 3.96 26.03
N GLN A 440 -2.34 4.26 24.78
CA GLN A 440 -2.02 5.53 24.13
C GLN A 440 -2.86 6.70 24.66
N SER A 441 -4.13 6.48 25.00
CA SER A 441 -4.95 7.54 25.58
C SER A 441 -4.34 8.00 26.92
N ALA A 442 -3.89 7.07 27.78
CA ALA A 442 -3.25 7.41 29.04
C ALA A 442 -1.92 8.16 28.83
N GLN A 443 -1.09 7.72 27.89
CA GLN A 443 0.16 8.42 27.56
C GLN A 443 -0.07 9.84 27.09
N ILE A 444 -1.04 10.04 26.18
CA ILE A 444 -1.34 11.36 25.64
C ILE A 444 -1.92 12.27 26.72
N LEU A 445 -2.87 11.79 27.54
CA LEU A 445 -3.41 12.59 28.65
C LEU A 445 -2.33 12.95 29.67
N LEU A 446 -1.39 12.03 29.96
CA LEU A 446 -0.27 12.31 30.84
C LEU A 446 0.65 13.41 30.28
N SER A 447 0.96 13.36 28.98
CA SER A 447 1.73 14.42 28.31
C SER A 447 1.00 15.76 28.37
N VAL A 448 -0.32 15.79 28.15
CA VAL A 448 -1.12 17.02 28.28
C VAL A 448 -1.08 17.53 29.72
N ALA A 449 -1.27 16.65 30.72
CA ALA A 449 -1.22 17.00 32.14
C ALA A 449 0.13 17.62 32.57
N LYS A 450 1.21 17.22 31.89
CA LYS A 450 2.58 17.72 32.11
C LYS A 450 2.92 18.97 31.29
N GLY A 451 2.00 19.48 30.49
CA GLY A 451 2.24 20.63 29.61
C GLY A 451 3.08 20.31 28.37
N GLU A 452 3.21 19.03 28.02
CA GLU A 452 3.98 18.50 26.89
C GLU A 452 3.06 18.18 25.69
N GLU A 453 1.90 18.83 25.60
CA GLU A 453 0.92 18.59 24.55
C GLU A 453 1.49 18.89 23.15
N LYS A 454 1.16 18.02 22.19
CA LYS A 454 1.47 18.30 20.78
C LYS A 454 0.53 19.39 20.27
N LYS A 455 1.12 20.38 19.60
CA LYS A 455 0.38 21.51 18.99
C LYS A 455 0.20 21.38 17.48
N LEU A 456 1.02 20.51 16.86
CA LEU A 456 1.00 20.23 15.43
C LEU A 456 0.53 18.80 15.20
N LEU A 457 -0.18 18.60 14.11
CA LEU A 457 -0.51 17.30 13.55
C LEU A 457 0.76 16.59 13.10
N SER A 458 0.70 15.26 13.14
CA SER A 458 1.67 14.42 12.46
C SER A 458 1.71 14.71 10.96
N LEU A 459 2.80 14.29 10.30
CA LEU A 459 2.93 14.37 8.84
C LEU A 459 1.74 13.69 8.14
N GLY A 460 1.40 12.47 8.56
CA GLY A 460 0.27 11.70 8.03
C GLY A 460 -1.09 12.37 8.31
N GLY A 461 -1.28 12.90 9.51
CA GLY A 461 -2.48 13.67 9.88
C GLY A 461 -2.65 14.91 9.02
N SER A 462 -1.57 15.68 8.83
CA SER A 462 -1.55 16.88 7.98
C SER A 462 -1.86 16.54 6.52
N PHE A 463 -1.22 15.49 6.00
CA PHE A 463 -1.45 15.02 4.64
C PHE A 463 -2.89 14.57 4.44
N HIS A 464 -3.45 13.83 5.42
CA HIS A 464 -4.83 13.39 5.39
C HIS A 464 -5.82 14.57 5.43
N GLN A 465 -5.56 15.61 6.23
CA GLN A 465 -6.42 16.80 6.27
C GLN A 465 -6.45 17.53 4.92
N ILE A 466 -5.28 17.80 4.32
CA ILE A 466 -5.22 18.49 3.03
C ILE A 466 -5.94 17.68 1.94
N ASN A 467 -5.64 16.37 1.83
CA ASN A 467 -6.24 15.52 0.80
C ASN A 467 -7.75 15.32 0.99
N THR A 468 -8.21 15.16 2.23
CA THR A 468 -9.63 14.98 2.50
C THR A 468 -10.43 16.22 2.12
N ASN A 469 -9.92 17.41 2.40
CA ASN A 469 -10.60 18.67 2.07
C ASN A 469 -10.68 18.89 0.56
N ILE A 470 -9.59 18.67 -0.18
CA ILE A 470 -9.58 18.89 -1.63
C ILE A 470 -10.35 17.79 -2.41
N SER A 471 -10.49 16.58 -1.83
CA SER A 471 -11.05 15.41 -2.53
C SER A 471 -12.47 15.61 -3.09
N GLY A 472 -13.29 16.45 -2.45
CA GLY A 472 -14.66 16.71 -2.91
C GLY A 472 -14.74 17.41 -4.27
N ILE A 473 -13.74 18.21 -4.62
CA ILE A 473 -13.67 18.92 -5.91
C ILE A 473 -12.54 18.41 -6.83
N ALA A 474 -11.59 17.63 -6.29
CA ALA A 474 -10.38 17.19 -7.00
C ALA A 474 -10.67 16.55 -8.37
N ARG A 475 -11.69 15.69 -8.45
CA ARG A 475 -12.09 15.05 -9.71
C ARG A 475 -12.55 16.07 -10.76
N LYS A 476 -13.28 17.10 -10.34
CA LYS A 476 -13.77 18.16 -11.24
C LYS A 476 -12.63 19.06 -11.70
N VAL A 477 -11.76 19.46 -10.77
CA VAL A 477 -10.54 20.21 -11.07
C VAL A 477 -9.66 19.45 -12.07
N GLN A 478 -9.48 18.14 -11.86
CA GLN A 478 -8.71 17.28 -12.76
C GLN A 478 -9.37 17.16 -14.14
N MET A 479 -10.69 16.96 -14.21
CA MET A 479 -11.41 16.91 -15.49
C MET A 479 -11.26 18.22 -16.26
N MET A 480 -11.47 19.36 -15.61
CA MET A 480 -11.29 20.69 -16.21
C MET A 480 -9.85 20.92 -16.69
N SER A 481 -8.87 20.47 -15.91
CA SER A 481 -7.45 20.55 -16.27
C SER A 481 -7.09 19.73 -17.51
N TRP A 482 -7.81 18.65 -17.79
CA TRP A 482 -7.56 17.75 -18.92
C TRP A 482 -8.35 18.13 -20.17
N SER A 483 -9.63 18.47 -20.03
CA SER A 483 -10.52 18.73 -21.16
C SER A 483 -10.54 20.20 -21.60
N GLY A 484 -10.08 21.12 -20.74
CA GLY A 484 -10.30 22.57 -20.90
C GLY A 484 -11.78 22.95 -20.83
N LYS A 485 -12.66 22.02 -20.44
CA LYS A 485 -14.11 22.17 -20.46
C LYS A 485 -14.71 21.66 -19.16
N GLY A 486 -15.35 22.54 -18.41
CA GLY A 486 -16.12 22.17 -17.23
C GLY A 486 -16.98 23.33 -16.75
N SER A 487 -18.26 23.08 -16.48
CA SER A 487 -19.11 24.05 -15.80
C SER A 487 -19.00 23.86 -14.29
N ILE A 488 -18.75 24.95 -13.56
CA ILE A 488 -18.82 24.98 -12.09
C ILE A 488 -20.22 25.46 -11.72
N ASN A 489 -20.96 24.66 -10.96
CA ASN A 489 -22.26 25.09 -10.44
C ASN A 489 -22.12 25.71 -9.04
N SER A 490 -23.21 26.23 -8.46
CA SER A 490 -23.19 26.79 -7.11
C SER A 490 -22.77 25.79 -6.03
N SER A 491 -23.26 24.54 -6.12
CA SER A 491 -22.93 23.48 -5.16
C SER A 491 -21.43 23.15 -5.14
N ASP A 492 -20.76 23.22 -6.30
CA ASP A 492 -19.33 22.97 -6.43
C ASP A 492 -18.51 24.09 -5.78
N ARG A 493 -18.97 25.34 -5.92
CA ARG A 493 -18.37 26.50 -5.25
C ARG A 493 -18.56 26.44 -3.75
N ASP A 494 -19.75 26.08 -3.28
CA ASP A 494 -20.05 25.92 -1.86
C ASP A 494 -19.16 24.82 -1.26
N ALA A 495 -19.01 23.67 -1.94
CA ALA A 495 -18.13 22.59 -1.48
C ALA A 495 -16.65 23.02 -1.39
N ALA A 496 -16.17 23.83 -2.34
CA ALA A 496 -14.81 24.38 -2.30
C ALA A 496 -14.63 25.40 -1.17
N LYS A 497 -15.66 26.22 -0.91
CA LYS A 497 -15.66 27.19 0.18
C LYS A 497 -15.64 26.51 1.55
N ASP A 498 -16.43 25.46 1.73
CA ASP A 498 -16.44 24.67 2.96
C ASP A 498 -15.07 24.03 3.20
N ALA A 499 -14.49 23.41 2.17
CA ALA A 499 -13.15 22.82 2.25
C ALA A 499 -12.06 23.87 2.53
N LEU A 500 -12.17 25.08 1.99
CA LEU A 500 -11.26 26.18 2.28
C LEU A 500 -11.34 26.60 3.75
N ASN A 501 -12.55 26.83 4.27
CA ASN A 501 -12.77 27.22 5.66
C ASN A 501 -12.23 26.18 6.65
N GLU A 502 -12.46 24.90 6.37
CA GLU A 502 -11.96 23.81 7.20
C GLU A 502 -10.42 23.74 7.19
N LEU A 503 -9.80 23.89 6.01
CA LEU A 503 -8.35 23.85 5.88
C LEU A 503 -7.68 25.07 6.54
N GLU A 504 -8.29 26.26 6.42
CA GLU A 504 -7.86 27.47 7.12
C GLU A 504 -7.86 27.30 8.64
N ALA A 505 -8.92 26.68 9.18
CA ALA A 505 -9.06 26.44 10.62
C ALA A 505 -7.95 25.54 11.20
N VAL A 506 -7.38 24.64 10.39
CA VAL A 506 -6.31 23.72 10.80
C VAL A 506 -4.92 24.10 10.27
N SER A 507 -4.80 25.10 9.40
CA SER A 507 -3.56 25.49 8.72
C SER A 507 -2.36 25.68 9.67
N LYS A 508 -2.58 26.34 10.82
CA LYS A 508 -1.54 26.58 11.85
C LYS A 508 -1.16 25.34 12.66
N LYS A 509 -1.97 24.29 12.57
CA LYS A 509 -1.76 23.00 13.23
C LYS A 509 -1.08 21.99 12.31
N LEU A 510 -0.88 22.28 11.01
CA LEU A 510 -0.25 21.36 10.08
C LEU A 510 1.26 21.25 10.32
N ASP A 511 1.84 20.09 10.02
CA ASP A 511 3.29 19.90 9.95
C ASP A 511 3.88 20.86 8.91
N SER A 512 4.92 21.59 9.32
CA SER A 512 5.55 22.64 8.51
C SER A 512 6.07 22.14 7.16
N ARG A 513 6.41 20.86 7.02
CA ARG A 513 6.87 20.27 5.77
C ARG A 513 5.80 20.29 4.67
N LEU A 514 4.52 20.28 5.04
CA LEU A 514 3.40 20.32 4.09
C LEU A 514 2.92 21.73 3.74
N ARG A 515 3.59 22.79 4.23
CA ARG A 515 3.13 24.16 4.00
C ARG A 515 2.96 24.50 2.52
N GLY A 516 3.93 24.13 1.68
CA GLY A 516 3.84 24.35 0.23
C GLY A 516 2.64 23.62 -0.40
N PHE A 517 2.39 22.38 0.01
CA PHE A 517 1.26 21.59 -0.48
C PHE A 517 -0.09 22.15 0.00
N ASN A 518 -0.17 22.60 1.26
CA ASN A 518 -1.34 23.27 1.81
C ASN A 518 -1.64 24.59 1.09
N ASP A 519 -0.64 25.45 0.91
CA ASP A 519 -0.81 26.78 0.32
C ASP A 519 -1.23 26.67 -1.16
N ALA A 520 -0.64 25.71 -1.91
CA ALA A 520 -1.07 25.40 -3.27
C ALA A 520 -2.52 24.90 -3.32
N THR A 521 -2.90 24.05 -2.36
CA THR A 521 -4.27 23.50 -2.24
C THR A 521 -5.28 24.59 -1.92
N MET A 522 -5.00 25.44 -0.93
CA MET A 522 -5.84 26.57 -0.57
C MET A 522 -6.06 27.49 -1.76
N LYS A 523 -5.01 27.77 -2.55
CA LYS A 523 -5.12 28.61 -3.75
C LYS A 523 -6.11 28.04 -4.77
N VAL A 524 -6.06 26.73 -5.03
CA VAL A 524 -7.04 26.05 -5.91
C VAL A 524 -8.45 26.18 -5.34
N LEU A 525 -8.63 25.94 -4.03
CA LEU A 525 -9.94 26.03 -3.38
C LEU A 525 -10.51 27.45 -3.45
N THR A 526 -9.69 28.49 -3.22
CA THR A 526 -10.08 29.89 -3.34
C THR A 526 -10.56 30.19 -4.76
N THR A 527 -9.73 29.96 -5.78
CA THR A 527 -10.09 30.25 -7.18
C THR A 527 -11.33 29.45 -7.61
N PHE A 528 -11.43 28.19 -7.20
CA PHE A 528 -12.59 27.36 -7.53
C PHE A 528 -13.88 27.82 -6.82
N SER A 529 -13.77 28.34 -5.58
CA SER A 529 -14.91 28.87 -4.82
C SER A 529 -15.41 30.22 -5.34
N GLU A 530 -14.50 31.10 -5.76
CA GLU A 530 -14.80 32.43 -6.32
C GLU A 530 -15.38 32.30 -7.74
N GLY A 531 -14.88 31.33 -8.51
CA GLY A 531 -15.25 31.14 -9.91
C GLY A 531 -14.49 32.06 -10.85
N ARG A 532 -15.05 32.30 -12.04
CA ARG A 532 -14.49 33.18 -13.07
C ARG A 532 -14.48 34.63 -12.61
N GLU A 533 -13.45 35.36 -13.00
CA GLU A 533 -13.45 36.84 -12.95
C GLU A 533 -14.40 37.40 -14.02
N ASP A 534 -14.89 38.63 -13.83
CA ASP A 534 -15.93 39.25 -14.68
C ASP A 534 -15.51 39.37 -16.16
N ASP A 535 -14.20 39.49 -16.43
CA ASP A 535 -13.58 39.64 -17.76
C ASP A 535 -12.81 38.40 -18.24
N GLU A 536 -12.77 37.33 -17.46
CA GLU A 536 -12.05 36.09 -17.77
C GLU A 536 -12.97 35.12 -18.54
N ASP A 537 -12.51 34.52 -19.65
CA ASP A 537 -13.27 33.51 -20.39
C ASP A 537 -13.15 32.08 -19.79
N ASP A 538 -13.93 31.12 -20.29
CA ASP A 538 -13.90 29.74 -19.76
C ASP A 538 -12.56 29.03 -20.00
N ASP A 539 -11.87 29.35 -21.09
CA ASP A 539 -10.60 28.74 -21.45
C ASP A 539 -9.50 29.29 -20.54
N ASP A 540 -9.45 30.61 -20.34
CA ASP A 540 -8.52 31.30 -19.45
C ASP A 540 -8.67 30.82 -17.99
N PHE A 541 -9.92 30.70 -17.51
CA PHE A 541 -10.20 30.14 -16.19
C PHE A 541 -9.76 28.69 -16.06
N SER A 542 -10.03 27.86 -17.07
CA SER A 542 -9.59 26.47 -17.08
C SER A 542 -8.06 26.36 -17.09
N GLN A 543 -7.36 27.24 -17.81
CA GLN A 543 -5.88 27.30 -17.78
C GLN A 543 -5.35 27.77 -16.41
N ARG A 544 -6.03 28.73 -15.76
CA ARG A 544 -5.67 29.20 -14.41
C ARG A 544 -5.80 28.07 -13.40
N ILE A 545 -6.93 27.35 -13.39
CA ILE A 545 -7.15 26.17 -12.54
C ILE A 545 -6.12 25.08 -12.84
N LYS A 546 -5.87 24.77 -14.12
CA LYS A 546 -4.88 23.77 -14.53
C LYS A 546 -3.49 24.10 -13.98
N LYS A 547 -3.02 25.34 -14.15
CA LYS A 547 -1.69 25.78 -13.66
C LYS A 547 -1.59 25.67 -12.14
N GLN A 548 -2.65 26.01 -11.42
CA GLN A 548 -2.68 25.87 -9.96
C GLN A 548 -2.72 24.39 -9.54
N TRP A 549 -3.47 23.54 -10.25
CA TRP A 549 -3.51 22.09 -10.02
C TRP A 549 -2.17 21.41 -10.29
N GLU A 550 -1.46 21.82 -11.34
CA GLU A 550 -0.09 21.39 -11.61
C GLU A 550 0.87 21.76 -10.47
N ALA A 551 0.70 22.94 -9.84
CA ALA A 551 1.47 23.32 -8.66
C ALA A 551 1.15 22.43 -7.44
N VAL A 552 -0.12 22.11 -7.19
CA VAL A 552 -0.53 21.16 -6.15
C VAL A 552 0.12 19.79 -6.38
N ASN A 553 0.03 19.27 -7.60
CA ASN A 553 0.64 18.00 -7.97
C ASN A 553 2.17 18.04 -7.89
N GLY A 554 2.79 19.17 -8.23
CA GLY A 554 4.23 19.39 -8.09
C GLY A 554 4.68 19.33 -6.63
N GLU A 555 4.01 20.04 -5.72
CA GLU A 555 4.30 19.99 -4.28
C GLU A 555 4.05 18.59 -3.72
N ARG A 556 2.93 17.96 -4.08
CA ARG A 556 2.67 16.56 -3.70
C ARG A 556 3.76 15.62 -4.21
N SER A 557 4.21 15.78 -5.45
CA SER A 557 5.27 14.94 -6.04
C SER A 557 6.60 15.13 -5.33
N LYS A 558 6.94 16.35 -4.89
CA LYS A 558 8.14 16.59 -4.06
C LYS A 558 8.07 15.80 -2.75
N LEU A 559 6.93 15.86 -2.06
CA LEU A 559 6.69 15.11 -0.83
C LEU A 559 6.79 13.60 -1.06
N MET A 560 6.16 13.09 -2.12
CA MET A 560 6.14 11.65 -2.44
C MET A 560 7.45 11.12 -3.05
N ASN A 561 8.40 12.00 -3.39
CA ASN A 561 9.74 11.62 -3.84
C ASN A 561 10.78 11.72 -2.73
N ASP A 562 10.43 12.26 -1.57
CA ASP A 562 11.29 12.31 -0.40
C ASP A 562 11.15 10.97 0.38
N PRO A 563 12.20 10.14 0.45
CA PRO A 563 12.12 8.84 1.10
C PRO A 563 11.74 8.91 2.58
N GLU A 564 12.16 9.94 3.31
CA GLU A 564 11.85 10.08 4.74
C GLU A 564 10.38 10.45 4.94
N ILE A 565 9.86 11.35 4.11
CA ILE A 565 8.44 11.71 4.11
C ILE A 565 7.58 10.53 3.70
N VAL A 566 7.97 9.81 2.66
CA VAL A 566 7.26 8.62 2.21
C VAL A 566 7.29 7.54 3.29
N GLU A 567 8.44 7.30 3.92
CA GLU A 567 8.57 6.33 5.00
C GLU A 567 7.68 6.69 6.19
N GLU A 568 7.59 7.96 6.56
CA GLU A 568 6.73 8.45 7.65
C GLU A 568 5.24 8.54 7.27
N LEU A 569 4.89 8.84 6.03
CA LEU A 569 3.50 8.82 5.54
C LEU A 569 2.97 7.41 5.36
N GLN A 570 3.85 6.50 4.96
CA GLN A 570 3.56 5.07 4.93
C GLN A 570 3.60 4.47 6.33
N GLY A 571 4.28 5.15 7.29
CA GLY A 571 4.57 4.88 8.72
C GLY A 571 3.36 4.94 9.62
#